data_AF-G0QG02-F1
#
_entry.id   AF-G0QG02-F1
#
_cell.length_a   1.000
_cell.length_b   1.000
_cell.length_c   1.000
_cell.angle_alpha   90.00
_cell.angle_beta   90.00
_cell.angle_gamma   90.00
#
_symmetry.space_group_name_H-M   'P 1'
#
loop_
_entity.id
_entity.type
_entity.pdbx_description
1 polymer ?
#
loop_
_entity_poly.entity_id
_entity_poly.type
_entity_poly.pdbx_seq_one_letter_code
_entity_poly.pdbx_strand_id
1 'polypeptide(L)'
;MEPVIVGVDPGSTSAVAAVDFQGDIKLLESGKNFPPRDIISEIVEAGKPVMVTSDKGETPSKVRKIAASVGAREFVPEKDLSKDRKKELGQGSNSHERDASAAAMHAFKTHRSGIEEINALSQDMDSDRANVAKKYFKPSENVMQDGQEEENSESEEGGKNPFKRKAERLEEKVDRLQDELEEKEESLEFKEQQRRDLQSKYDKLKSGKTEDILKNTKVEKLENKIENKDNKIDKLQERLNKALLREKQYKKAVEEIQEGGKIVPLVEETSPGEEPFVTHSKELRDRMRSKGKEVYHVNEAEGIELGERFVLTEFEDGEDIIKRYRSSR
;
A
#
# COMPACT_ATOMS: atom_id res chain seq x y z
N MET A 1 -5.43 -4.35 30.95
CA MET A 1 -4.64 -3.55 29.99
C MET A 1 -4.63 -2.12 30.49
N GLU A 2 -3.49 -1.45 30.49
CA GLU A 2 -3.41 -0.07 30.97
C GLU A 2 -4.15 0.89 30.02
N PRO A 3 -4.82 1.93 30.55
CA PRO A 3 -5.44 2.97 29.72
C PRO A 3 -4.37 3.79 28.99
N VAL A 4 -4.61 4.08 27.71
CA VAL A 4 -3.70 4.88 26.88
C VAL A 4 -4.42 6.01 26.17
N ILE A 5 -3.71 7.14 26.02
CA ILE A 5 -4.07 8.30 25.21
C ILE A 5 -3.30 8.20 23.90
N VAL A 6 -4.00 8.28 22.78
CA VAL A 6 -3.43 8.03 21.47
C VAL A 6 -3.37 9.33 20.66
N GLY A 7 -2.21 9.64 20.11
CA GLY A 7 -2.02 10.70 19.13
C GLY A 7 -1.85 10.11 17.74
N VAL A 8 -2.53 10.70 16.75
CA VAL A 8 -2.46 10.27 15.35
C VAL A 8 -2.11 11.47 14.48
N ASP A 9 -1.05 11.34 13.67
CA ASP A 9 -0.73 12.27 12.59
C ASP A 9 -1.19 11.66 11.26
N PRO A 10 -2.30 12.13 10.66
CA PRO A 10 -2.84 11.59 9.43
C PRO A 10 -2.19 12.21 8.18
N GLY A 11 -1.61 11.39 7.31
CA GLY A 11 -0.96 11.89 6.09
C GLY A 11 -0.76 10.84 5.00
N SER A 12 0.13 11.15 4.04
CA SER A 12 0.71 10.16 3.12
C SER A 12 1.68 9.22 3.85
N THR A 13 2.44 9.79 4.78
CA THR A 13 3.03 9.09 5.92
C THR A 13 2.11 9.35 7.11
N SER A 14 1.56 8.30 7.71
CA SER A 14 0.83 8.45 8.97
C SER A 14 1.71 8.00 10.12
N ALA A 15 1.51 8.57 11.30
CA ALA A 15 2.17 8.14 12.52
C ALA A 15 1.14 7.98 13.65
N VAL A 16 1.47 7.11 14.59
CA VAL A 16 0.67 6.84 15.78
C VAL A 16 1.59 6.83 16.99
N ALA A 17 1.10 7.40 18.09
CA ALA A 17 1.75 7.34 19.39
C ALA A 17 0.71 6.99 20.46
N ALA A 18 1.08 6.17 21.45
CA ALA A 18 0.26 5.89 22.63
C ALA A 18 1.04 6.21 23.90
N VAL A 19 0.43 6.97 24.81
CA VAL A 19 0.98 7.37 26.10
C VAL A 19 0.08 6.81 27.20
N ASP A 20 0.66 6.19 28.22
CA ASP A 20 -0.10 5.75 29.39
C ASP A 20 -0.46 6.92 30.34
N PHE A 21 -1.06 6.61 31.48
CA PHE A 21 -1.46 7.58 32.50
C PHE A 21 -0.31 8.03 33.41
N GLN A 22 0.91 7.55 33.16
CA GLN A 22 2.15 7.94 33.81
C GLN A 22 2.95 8.91 32.93
N GLY A 23 2.58 9.01 31.65
CA GLY A 23 3.26 9.84 30.65
C GLY A 23 4.30 9.07 29.84
N ASP A 24 4.39 7.74 29.99
CA ASP A 24 5.33 6.91 29.25
C ASP A 24 4.77 6.55 27.88
N ILE A 25 5.61 6.68 26.85
CA ILE A 25 5.27 6.28 25.48
C ILE A 25 5.31 4.74 25.39
N LYS A 26 4.16 4.13 25.10
CA LYS A 26 4.00 2.67 24.90
C LYS A 26 4.07 2.25 23.43
N LEU A 27 3.76 3.18 22.52
CA LEU A 27 3.80 2.97 21.08
C LEU A 27 4.27 4.26 20.41
N LEU A 28 5.16 4.13 19.43
CA LEU A 28 5.56 5.22 18.55
C LEU A 28 6.04 4.69 17.22
N GLU A 29 5.21 4.80 16.20
CA GLU A 29 5.51 4.26 14.88
C GLU A 29 5.00 5.17 13.76
N SER A 30 5.66 5.08 12.61
CA SER A 30 5.26 5.77 11.41
C SER A 30 5.46 4.92 10.16
N GLY A 31 4.61 5.13 9.16
CA GLY A 31 4.66 4.36 7.92
C GLY A 31 4.07 5.10 6.73
N LYS A 32 4.68 4.90 5.56
CA LYS A 32 4.06 5.30 4.29
C LYS A 32 2.88 4.38 4.00
N ASN A 33 1.75 4.95 3.59
CA ASN A 33 0.51 4.21 3.35
C ASN A 33 0.02 3.37 4.55
N PHE A 34 0.37 3.77 5.78
CA PHE A 34 0.00 3.05 7.00
C PHE A 34 -1.54 2.93 7.11
N PRO A 35 -2.12 1.73 6.91
CA PRO A 35 -3.57 1.62 6.80
C PRO A 35 -4.23 1.70 8.18
N PRO A 36 -5.45 2.26 8.29
CA PRO A 36 -6.13 2.44 9.58
C PRO A 36 -6.32 1.14 10.38
N ARG A 37 -6.44 -0.01 9.71
CA ARG A 37 -6.59 -1.30 10.37
C ARG A 37 -5.36 -1.68 11.17
N ASP A 38 -4.18 -1.46 10.61
CA ASP A 38 -2.91 -1.81 11.25
C ASP A 38 -2.65 -0.84 12.41
N ILE A 39 -2.88 0.46 12.20
CA ILE A 39 -2.87 1.48 13.26
C ILE A 39 -3.77 1.07 14.44
N ILE A 40 -5.00 0.59 14.16
CA ILE A 40 -5.92 0.12 15.20
C ILE A 40 -5.37 -1.10 15.94
N SER A 41 -4.72 -2.05 15.24
CA SER A 41 -4.10 -3.22 15.86
C SER A 41 -3.02 -2.79 16.85
N GLU A 42 -2.08 -1.96 16.40
CA GLU A 42 -0.97 -1.46 17.22
C GLU A 42 -1.48 -0.71 18.46
N ILE A 43 -2.50 0.14 18.30
CA ILE A 43 -3.13 0.86 19.42
C ILE A 43 -3.68 -0.10 20.48
N VAL A 44 -4.39 -1.15 20.05
CA VAL A 44 -5.04 -2.11 20.94
C VAL A 44 -4.01 -3.02 21.62
N GLU A 45 -2.91 -3.33 20.95
CA GLU A 45 -1.78 -4.06 21.51
C GLU A 45 -1.03 -3.21 22.56
N ALA A 46 -0.86 -1.92 22.30
CA ALA A 46 -0.20 -0.99 23.23
C ALA A 46 -0.98 -0.75 24.52
N GLY A 47 -2.31 -0.83 24.50
CA GLY A 47 -3.14 -0.66 25.69
C GLY A 47 -4.63 -0.51 25.40
N LYS A 48 -5.40 -0.09 26.40
CA LYS A 48 -6.82 0.21 26.24
C LYS A 48 -6.99 1.69 25.87
N PRO A 49 -7.31 2.03 24.60
CA PRO A 49 -7.48 3.43 24.22
C PRO A 49 -8.70 4.03 24.90
N VAL A 50 -8.49 5.17 25.56
CA VAL A 50 -9.55 5.95 26.23
C VAL A 50 -9.77 7.31 25.58
N MET A 51 -8.73 7.85 24.95
CA MET A 51 -8.77 9.12 24.25
C MET A 51 -7.91 9.05 22.98
N VAL A 52 -8.36 9.68 21.90
CA VAL A 52 -7.65 9.81 20.62
C VAL A 52 -7.64 11.28 20.20
N THR A 53 -6.49 11.76 19.73
CA THR A 53 -6.29 13.16 19.37
C THR A 53 -5.36 13.32 18.17
N SER A 54 -5.27 14.55 17.65
CA SER A 54 -4.33 14.99 16.62
C SER A 54 -3.72 16.34 17.02
N ASP A 55 -2.72 16.79 16.29
CA ASP A 55 -2.08 18.09 16.51
C ASP A 55 -2.91 19.29 16.01
N LYS A 56 -4.11 19.05 15.45
CA LYS A 56 -4.96 20.03 14.79
C LYS A 56 -6.13 20.49 15.65
N GLY A 57 -6.49 21.77 15.55
CA GLY A 57 -7.67 22.36 16.19
C GLY A 57 -8.99 21.93 15.57
N GLU A 58 -8.95 21.28 14.41
CA GLU A 58 -10.08 20.56 13.82
C GLU A 58 -9.65 19.11 13.57
N THR A 59 -10.38 18.16 14.15
CA THR A 59 -10.00 16.74 14.04
C THR A 59 -10.13 16.22 12.61
N PRO A 60 -9.05 15.70 12.01
CA PRO A 60 -9.10 15.10 10.70
C PRO A 60 -10.02 13.86 10.66
N SER A 61 -10.74 13.67 9.55
CA SER A 61 -11.72 12.58 9.40
C SER A 61 -11.16 11.17 9.65
N LYS A 62 -9.87 10.94 9.34
CA LYS A 62 -9.18 9.66 9.64
C LYS A 62 -9.06 9.42 11.14
N VAL A 63 -8.74 10.45 11.92
CA VAL A 63 -8.55 10.38 13.38
C VAL A 63 -9.88 10.10 14.07
N ARG A 64 -10.96 10.79 13.66
CA ARG A 64 -12.32 10.52 14.14
C ARG A 64 -12.76 9.07 13.90
N LYS A 65 -12.45 8.51 12.73
CA LYS A 65 -12.75 7.10 12.41
C LYS A 65 -11.97 6.12 13.30
N ILE A 66 -10.70 6.41 13.58
CA ILE A 66 -9.88 5.58 14.47
C ILE A 66 -10.47 5.64 15.89
N ALA A 67 -10.76 6.84 16.41
CA ALA A 67 -11.39 7.04 17.73
C ALA A 67 -12.68 6.23 17.90
N ALA A 68 -13.58 6.31 16.90
CA ALA A 68 -14.82 5.54 16.89
C ALA A 68 -14.58 4.03 16.85
N SER A 69 -13.61 3.56 16.05
CA SER A 69 -13.30 2.14 15.88
C SER A 69 -12.76 1.49 17.17
N VAL A 70 -12.01 2.24 17.97
CA VAL A 70 -11.46 1.76 19.24
C VAL A 70 -12.34 2.09 20.47
N GLY A 71 -13.45 2.80 20.23
CA GLY A 71 -14.39 3.23 21.28
C GLY A 71 -13.72 4.14 22.31
N ALA A 72 -12.96 5.12 21.85
CA ALA A 72 -12.26 6.12 22.66
C ALA A 72 -12.83 7.52 22.39
N ARG A 73 -12.71 8.42 23.37
CA ARG A 73 -13.14 9.82 23.25
C ARG A 73 -12.23 10.57 22.27
N GLU A 74 -12.83 11.36 21.38
CA GLU A 74 -12.09 12.34 20.57
C GLU A 74 -11.72 13.54 21.44
N PHE A 75 -10.44 13.91 21.48
CA PHE A 75 -9.96 15.16 22.07
C PHE A 75 -9.43 16.08 20.99
N VAL A 76 -9.96 17.31 20.98
CA VAL A 76 -9.60 18.36 20.03
C VAL A 76 -8.87 19.47 20.80
N PRO A 77 -7.60 19.75 20.48
CA PRO A 77 -6.92 20.93 20.97
C PRO A 77 -7.68 22.21 20.60
N GLU A 78 -7.63 23.26 21.43
CA GLU A 78 -8.29 24.55 21.14
C GLU A 78 -7.82 25.20 19.83
N LYS A 79 -6.58 24.92 19.43
CA LYS A 79 -5.94 25.37 18.19
C LYS A 79 -4.85 24.40 17.78
N ASP A 80 -4.40 24.52 16.53
CA ASP A 80 -3.24 23.79 16.03
C ASP A 80 -2.03 23.96 16.97
N LEU A 81 -1.39 22.83 17.30
CA LEU A 81 -0.17 22.85 18.09
C LEU A 81 0.93 23.57 17.31
N SER A 82 1.55 24.57 17.95
CA SER A 82 2.66 25.30 17.34
C SER A 82 3.87 24.38 17.13
N LYS A 83 4.72 24.73 16.16
CA LYS A 83 5.96 23.97 15.88
C LYS A 83 6.85 23.86 17.12
N ASP A 84 6.91 24.90 17.95
CA ASP A 84 7.72 24.89 19.18
C ASP A 84 7.10 23.97 20.23
N ARG A 85 5.77 23.96 20.37
CA ARG A 85 5.07 23.05 21.27
C ARG A 85 5.25 21.59 20.88
N LYS A 86 5.22 21.30 19.57
CA LYS A 86 5.51 19.96 19.03
C LYS A 86 6.94 19.51 19.34
N LYS A 87 7.93 20.40 19.24
CA LYS A 87 9.32 20.11 19.60
C LYS A 87 9.52 19.93 21.11
N GLU A 88 8.78 20.67 21.93
CA GLU A 88 8.84 20.58 23.39
C GLU A 88 8.25 19.26 23.91
N LEU A 89 7.12 18.84 23.35
CA LEU A 89 6.37 17.68 23.84
C LEU A 89 6.64 16.38 23.07
N GLY A 90 7.00 16.48 21.80
CA GLY A 90 7.10 15.34 20.90
C GLY A 90 8.45 14.64 20.94
N GLN A 91 8.41 13.32 20.88
CA GLN A 91 9.58 12.44 20.73
C GLN A 91 9.45 11.66 19.41
N GLY A 92 10.56 11.19 18.87
CA GLY A 92 10.54 10.36 17.67
C GLY A 92 11.68 10.66 16.69
N SER A 93 11.88 9.70 15.79
CA SER A 93 12.96 9.73 14.80
C SER A 93 12.69 10.75 13.69
N ASN A 94 11.42 11.00 13.38
CA ASN A 94 10.99 11.86 12.29
C ASN A 94 9.90 12.86 12.71
N SER A 95 9.53 13.77 11.82
CA SER A 95 8.54 14.82 12.11
C SER A 95 7.15 14.27 12.39
N HIS A 96 6.74 13.19 11.75
CA HIS A 96 5.40 12.61 11.91
C HIS A 96 5.26 11.94 13.28
N GLU A 97 6.27 11.17 13.71
CA GLU A 97 6.32 10.58 15.05
C GLU A 97 6.33 11.66 16.14
N ARG A 98 7.09 12.75 15.93
CA ARG A 98 7.10 13.89 16.85
C ARG A 98 5.73 14.56 16.94
N ASP A 99 5.04 14.71 15.83
CA ASP A 99 3.72 15.35 15.81
C ASP A 99 2.66 14.46 16.48
N ALA A 100 2.67 13.15 16.21
CA ALA A 100 1.77 12.18 16.85
C ALA A 100 2.00 12.08 18.36
N SER A 101 3.26 11.95 18.80
CA SER A 101 3.60 11.89 20.24
C SER A 101 3.34 13.23 20.95
N ALA A 102 3.61 14.36 20.30
CA ALA A 102 3.30 15.68 20.85
C ALA A 102 1.79 15.85 21.08
N ALA A 103 0.95 15.37 20.15
CA ALA A 103 -0.50 15.41 20.31
C ALA A 103 -0.96 14.57 21.52
N ALA A 104 -0.47 13.33 21.63
CA ALA A 104 -0.77 12.44 22.77
C ALA A 104 -0.33 13.07 24.11
N MET A 105 0.90 13.56 24.17
CA MET A 105 1.48 14.18 25.36
C MET A 105 0.76 15.49 25.73
N HIS A 106 0.32 16.27 24.73
CA HIS A 106 -0.50 17.45 24.95
C HIS A 106 -1.82 17.09 25.63
N ALA A 107 -2.53 16.09 25.10
CA ALA A 107 -3.78 15.60 25.70
C ALA A 107 -3.60 15.08 27.13
N PHE A 108 -2.52 14.34 27.38
CA PHE A 108 -2.12 13.89 28.71
C PHE A 108 -1.93 15.07 29.68
N LYS A 109 -1.15 16.09 29.28
CA LYS A 109 -0.93 17.28 30.12
C LYS A 109 -2.21 18.06 30.37
N THR A 110 -3.09 18.19 29.37
CA THR A 110 -4.39 18.88 29.51
C THR A 110 -5.32 18.16 30.47
N HIS A 111 -5.33 16.82 30.48
CA HIS A 111 -6.22 16.02 31.34
C HIS A 111 -5.53 15.47 32.58
N ARG A 112 -4.38 16.04 32.97
CA ARG A 112 -3.57 15.51 34.07
C ARG A 112 -4.35 15.40 35.39
N SER A 113 -5.13 16.42 35.74
CA SER A 113 -5.98 16.42 36.94
C SER A 113 -7.01 15.29 36.93
N GLY A 114 -7.70 15.08 35.81
CA GLY A 114 -8.66 13.99 35.66
C GLY A 114 -8.00 12.62 35.67
N ILE A 115 -6.80 12.49 35.10
CA ILE A 115 -6.00 11.25 35.16
C ILE A 115 -5.57 10.94 36.60
N GLU A 116 -5.14 11.95 37.35
CA GLU A 116 -4.79 11.81 38.78
C GLU A 116 -6.01 11.37 39.61
N GLU A 117 -7.19 11.94 39.36
CA GLU A 117 -8.45 11.53 40.00
C GLU A 117 -8.81 10.07 39.65
N ILE A 118 -8.71 9.68 38.39
CA ILE A 118 -8.94 8.28 37.96
C ILE A 118 -7.95 7.33 38.65
N ASN A 119 -6.68 7.72 38.74
CA ASN A 119 -5.66 6.91 39.39
C ASN A 119 -5.96 6.72 40.89
N ALA A 120 -6.40 7.77 41.58
CA ALA A 120 -6.83 7.70 42.98
C ALA A 120 -8.05 6.78 43.16
N LEU A 121 -9.13 7.02 42.40
CA LEU A 121 -10.36 6.23 42.44
C LEU A 121 -10.12 4.74 42.16
N SER A 122 -9.17 4.44 41.27
CA SER A 122 -8.87 3.06 40.91
C SER A 122 -8.01 2.33 41.96
N GLN A 123 -7.21 3.06 42.73
CA GLN A 123 -6.48 2.49 43.88
C GLN A 123 -7.43 2.15 45.03
N ASP A 124 -8.47 2.96 45.24
CA ASP A 124 -9.42 2.78 46.35
C ASP A 124 -10.42 1.62 46.13
N MET A 125 -10.71 1.28 44.87
CA MET A 125 -11.79 0.33 44.52
C MET A 125 -11.32 -1.04 43.98
N ASP A 126 -10.00 -1.30 43.92
CA ASP A 126 -9.41 -2.47 43.22
C ASP A 126 -10.05 -2.72 41.84
N SER A 127 -10.37 -1.61 41.16
CA SER A 127 -11.17 -1.61 39.95
C SER A 127 -10.27 -1.41 38.72
N ASP A 128 -10.66 -2.00 37.60
CA ASP A 128 -9.93 -1.87 36.35
C ASP A 128 -9.86 -0.39 35.91
N ARG A 129 -8.68 0.22 36.08
CA ARG A 129 -8.36 1.61 35.71
C ARG A 129 -8.89 1.99 34.33
N ALA A 130 -8.84 1.05 33.37
CA ALA A 130 -9.29 1.31 32.02
C ALA A 130 -10.81 1.48 31.91
N ASN A 131 -11.59 0.76 32.73
CA ASN A 131 -13.05 0.90 32.77
C ASN A 131 -13.49 2.18 33.48
N VAL A 132 -12.79 2.56 34.56
CA VAL A 132 -13.00 3.86 35.24
C VAL A 132 -12.71 5.00 34.27
N ALA A 133 -11.55 4.97 33.61
CA ALA A 133 -11.16 5.97 32.62
C ALA A 133 -12.16 6.06 31.47
N LYS A 134 -12.62 4.93 30.91
CA LYS A 134 -13.65 4.95 29.86
C LYS A 134 -14.95 5.58 30.32
N LYS A 135 -15.40 5.33 31.55
CA LYS A 135 -16.61 5.94 32.10
C LYS A 135 -16.43 7.44 32.35
N TYR A 136 -15.30 7.83 32.93
CA TYR A 136 -14.97 9.21 33.23
C TYR A 136 -14.88 10.05 31.95
N PHE A 137 -14.25 9.50 30.91
CA PHE A 137 -14.15 10.15 29.61
C PHE A 137 -15.26 9.76 28.63
N LYS A 138 -16.38 9.16 29.08
CA LYS A 138 -17.52 8.95 28.18
C LYS A 138 -17.98 10.32 27.65
N PRO A 139 -18.43 10.39 26.39
CA PRO A 139 -19.17 11.56 25.93
C PRO A 139 -20.41 11.69 26.82
N SER A 140 -20.51 12.77 27.58
CA SER A 140 -21.81 13.23 28.05
C SER A 140 -22.64 13.58 26.82
N GLU A 141 -23.70 12.82 26.54
CA GLU A 141 -24.82 13.41 25.83
C GLU A 141 -25.34 14.55 26.74
N ASN A 142 -25.38 15.75 26.16
CA ASN A 142 -26.01 16.98 26.63
C ASN A 142 -25.25 17.95 27.56
N VAL A 143 -25.68 19.20 27.39
CA VAL A 143 -25.89 20.28 28.38
C VAL A 143 -25.11 21.55 28.05
N MET A 144 -25.81 22.39 27.28
CA MET A 144 -25.73 23.84 27.36
C MET A 144 -25.76 24.23 28.85
N GLN A 145 -24.77 24.99 29.26
CA GLN A 145 -24.71 25.66 30.56
C GLN A 145 -26.02 26.43 30.78
N ASP A 146 -26.78 26.03 31.80
CA ASP A 146 -27.67 26.94 32.51
C ASP A 146 -27.86 26.48 33.95
N GLY A 147 -27.83 27.45 34.87
CA GLY A 147 -28.40 27.32 36.21
C GLY A 147 -27.48 26.88 37.35
N GLN A 148 -26.62 27.78 37.82
CA GLN A 148 -26.47 27.95 39.27
C GLN A 148 -27.42 29.08 39.68
N GLU A 149 -28.52 28.76 40.34
CA GLU A 149 -29.15 29.65 41.31
C GLU A 149 -29.83 28.78 42.37
N GLU A 150 -29.34 28.95 43.59
CA GLU A 150 -29.78 28.26 44.80
C GLU A 150 -31.17 28.73 45.25
N GLU A 151 -31.76 27.86 46.05
CA GLU A 151 -33.09 27.84 46.62
C GLU A 151 -33.65 29.18 47.13
N ASN A 152 -34.90 29.42 46.75
CA ASN A 152 -35.76 30.46 47.27
C ASN A 152 -36.49 29.98 48.54
N SER A 153 -36.46 30.84 49.55
CA SER A 153 -37.54 31.18 50.50
C SER A 153 -38.46 30.07 51.04
N GLU A 154 -38.42 29.91 52.37
CA GLU A 154 -39.56 29.48 53.15
C GLU A 154 -40.72 30.47 53.02
N SER A 155 -41.92 29.96 52.72
CA SER A 155 -43.17 30.53 53.23
C SER A 155 -44.28 29.48 53.23
N GLU A 156 -44.84 29.27 54.42
CA GLU A 156 -46.03 28.48 54.67
C GLU A 156 -47.29 29.18 54.14
N GLU A 157 -48.26 28.42 53.63
CA GLU A 157 -49.64 28.38 54.14
C GLU A 157 -50.59 27.58 53.22
N GLY A 158 -51.64 27.00 53.83
CA GLY A 158 -52.94 26.81 53.17
C GLY A 158 -53.33 25.38 52.81
N GLY A 159 -54.28 24.82 53.54
CA GLY A 159 -54.81 23.47 53.39
C GLY A 159 -55.47 23.16 52.04
N LYS A 160 -55.09 22.02 51.45
CA LYS A 160 -55.89 21.25 50.49
C LYS A 160 -55.62 19.76 50.72
N ASN A 161 -56.70 18.97 50.69
CA ASN A 161 -56.75 17.52 50.91
C ASN A 161 -55.51 16.78 50.31
N PRO A 162 -54.72 16.02 51.09
CA PRO A 162 -53.43 15.45 50.64
C PRO A 162 -53.55 14.52 49.42
N PHE A 163 -54.74 13.95 49.18
CA PHE A 163 -55.04 13.14 47.99
C PHE A 163 -55.14 13.96 46.70
N LYS A 164 -55.61 15.21 46.76
CA LYS A 164 -55.77 16.06 45.56
C LYS A 164 -54.44 16.59 45.04
N ARG A 165 -53.54 17.00 45.95
CA ARG A 165 -52.15 17.40 45.61
C ARG A 165 -51.32 16.25 45.04
N LYS A 166 -51.62 15.01 45.47
CA LYS A 166 -50.92 13.81 44.96
C LYS A 166 -51.44 13.39 43.59
N ALA A 167 -52.74 13.57 43.32
CA ALA A 167 -53.32 13.39 41.99
C ALA A 167 -52.78 14.43 40.99
N GLU A 168 -52.80 15.72 41.35
CA GLU A 168 -52.25 16.80 40.50
C GLU A 168 -50.75 16.59 40.19
N ARG A 169 -49.94 16.15 41.18
CA ARG A 169 -48.52 15.79 40.95
C ARG A 169 -48.32 14.56 40.09
N LEU A 170 -49.25 13.61 40.10
CA LEU A 170 -49.18 12.42 39.25
C LEU A 170 -49.60 12.76 37.82
N GLU A 171 -50.61 13.62 37.64
CA GLU A 171 -51.03 14.15 36.33
C GLU A 171 -49.89 14.94 35.67
N GLU A 172 -49.25 15.88 36.37
CA GLU A 172 -48.07 16.59 35.86
C GLU A 172 -46.89 15.67 35.51
N LYS A 173 -46.81 14.50 36.14
CA LYS A 173 -45.76 13.53 35.88
C LYS A 173 -46.11 12.65 34.68
N VAL A 174 -47.39 12.36 34.48
CA VAL A 174 -47.89 11.68 33.29
C VAL A 174 -47.68 12.55 32.05
N ASP A 175 -48.04 13.84 32.12
CA ASP A 175 -47.83 14.78 31.01
C ASP A 175 -46.34 14.89 30.65
N ARG A 176 -45.46 15.11 31.64
CA ARG A 176 -43.99 15.13 31.40
C ARG A 176 -43.46 13.83 30.78
N LEU A 177 -43.96 12.68 31.24
CA LEU A 177 -43.55 11.39 30.69
C LEU A 177 -44.10 11.17 29.28
N GLN A 178 -45.24 11.75 28.93
CA GLN A 178 -45.79 11.73 27.58
C GLN A 178 -44.97 12.60 26.63
N ASP A 179 -44.61 13.81 27.06
CA ASP A 179 -43.72 14.71 26.29
C ASP A 179 -42.34 14.05 26.06
N GLU A 180 -41.75 13.44 27.09
CA GLU A 180 -40.48 12.70 26.96
C GLU A 180 -40.61 11.47 26.04
N LEU A 181 -41.78 10.82 26.02
CA LEU A 181 -42.04 9.69 25.14
C LEU A 181 -42.09 10.15 23.69
N GLU A 182 -42.80 11.24 23.41
CA GLU A 182 -42.96 11.82 22.09
C GLU A 182 -41.62 12.31 21.54
N GLU A 183 -40.82 13.04 22.34
CA GLU A 183 -39.47 13.47 21.95
C GLU A 183 -38.55 12.26 21.64
N LYS A 184 -38.65 11.19 22.44
CA LYS A 184 -37.87 9.97 22.19
C LYS A 184 -38.32 9.21 20.97
N GLU A 185 -39.62 9.17 20.70
CA GLU A 185 -40.18 8.55 19.50
C GLU A 185 -39.72 9.31 18.25
N GLU A 186 -39.77 10.65 18.24
CA GLU A 186 -39.24 11.46 17.15
C GLU A 186 -37.73 11.26 16.95
N SER A 187 -36.96 11.23 18.04
CA SER A 187 -35.52 10.95 18.00
C SER A 187 -35.21 9.56 17.44
N LEU A 188 -36.03 8.56 17.81
CA LEU A 188 -35.91 7.19 17.33
C LEU A 188 -36.18 7.13 15.82
N GLU A 189 -37.26 7.75 15.34
CA GLU A 189 -37.60 7.81 13.93
C GLU A 189 -36.49 8.48 13.09
N PHE A 190 -35.96 9.60 13.58
CA PHE A 190 -34.85 10.29 12.92
C PHE A 190 -33.59 9.42 12.86
N LYS A 191 -33.23 8.74 13.96
CA LYS A 191 -32.09 7.81 14.00
C LYS A 191 -32.30 6.61 13.09
N GLU A 192 -33.52 6.08 13.00
CA GLU A 192 -33.84 4.98 12.09
C GLU A 192 -33.75 5.41 10.62
N GLN A 193 -34.20 6.61 10.29
CA GLN A 193 -34.08 7.17 8.95
C GLN A 193 -32.62 7.37 8.56
N GLN A 194 -31.80 7.94 9.46
CA GLN A 194 -30.36 8.03 9.25
C GLN A 194 -29.71 6.66 9.05
N ARG A 195 -30.12 5.65 9.83
CA ARG A 195 -29.62 4.28 9.67
C ARG A 195 -29.97 3.72 8.29
N ARG A 196 -31.20 3.91 7.81
CA ARG A 196 -31.63 3.48 6.46
C ARG A 196 -30.80 4.16 5.37
N ASP A 197 -30.56 5.46 5.49
CA ASP A 197 -29.75 6.21 4.51
C ASP A 197 -28.28 5.78 4.50
N LEU A 198 -27.69 5.60 5.68
CA LEU A 198 -26.32 5.08 5.82
C LEU A 198 -26.19 3.67 5.25
N GLN A 199 -27.18 2.80 5.49
CA GLN A 199 -27.21 1.45 4.94
C GLN A 199 -27.27 1.47 3.41
N SER A 200 -28.15 2.31 2.83
CA SER A 200 -28.26 2.49 1.38
C SER A 200 -26.96 3.00 0.75
N LYS A 201 -26.29 3.96 1.40
CA LYS A 201 -24.97 4.45 0.97
C LYS A 201 -23.90 3.36 1.06
N TYR A 202 -23.92 2.56 2.13
CA TYR A 202 -23.00 1.44 2.30
C TYR A 202 -23.18 0.38 1.19
N ASP A 203 -24.42 0.00 0.90
CA ASP A 203 -24.71 -0.99 -0.14
C ASP A 203 -24.29 -0.51 -1.53
N LYS A 204 -24.52 0.77 -1.86
CA LYS A 204 -24.02 1.39 -3.10
C LYS A 204 -22.49 1.42 -3.18
N LEU A 205 -21.81 1.74 -2.08
CA LEU A 205 -20.34 1.73 -2.03
C LEU A 205 -19.77 0.31 -2.15
N LYS A 206 -20.45 -0.68 -1.56
CA LYS A 206 -20.07 -2.08 -1.60
C LYS A 206 -20.25 -2.67 -3.00
N SER A 207 -21.36 -2.38 -3.67
CA SER A 207 -21.58 -2.82 -5.06
C SER A 207 -20.58 -2.17 -6.02
N GLY A 208 -20.33 -0.86 -5.90
CA GLY A 208 -19.32 -0.15 -6.69
C GLY A 208 -17.93 -0.73 -6.54
N LYS A 209 -17.46 -0.96 -5.30
CA LYS A 209 -16.16 -1.63 -5.06
C LYS A 209 -16.08 -3.02 -5.68
N THR A 210 -17.17 -3.78 -5.62
CA THR A 210 -17.20 -5.13 -6.21
C THR A 210 -17.08 -5.05 -7.74
N GLU A 211 -17.77 -4.10 -8.36
CA GLU A 211 -17.69 -3.86 -9.80
C GLU A 211 -16.28 -3.40 -10.23
N ASP A 212 -15.65 -2.53 -9.45
CA ASP A 212 -14.28 -2.06 -9.71
C ASP A 212 -13.26 -3.20 -9.61
N ILE A 213 -13.39 -4.08 -8.61
CA ILE A 213 -12.55 -5.28 -8.49
C ILE A 213 -12.72 -6.19 -9.72
N LEU A 214 -13.96 -6.41 -10.17
CA LEU A 214 -14.24 -7.22 -11.37
C LEU A 214 -13.69 -6.57 -12.64
N LYS A 215 -13.76 -5.25 -12.77
CA LYS A 215 -13.16 -4.51 -13.89
C LYS A 215 -11.65 -4.64 -13.87
N ASN A 216 -11.02 -4.40 -12.72
CA ASN A 216 -9.56 -4.47 -12.57
C ASN A 216 -9.02 -5.87 -12.86
N THR A 217 -9.66 -6.92 -12.33
CA THR A 217 -9.26 -8.31 -12.64
C THR A 217 -9.44 -8.66 -14.12
N LYS A 218 -10.43 -8.08 -14.80
CA LYS A 218 -10.60 -8.25 -16.25
C LYS A 218 -9.53 -7.50 -17.04
N VAL A 219 -9.17 -6.28 -16.64
CA VAL A 219 -8.08 -5.49 -17.21
C VAL A 219 -6.77 -6.25 -17.09
N GLU A 220 -6.43 -6.72 -15.90
CA GLU A 220 -5.20 -7.49 -15.65
C GLU A 220 -5.12 -8.76 -16.51
N LYS A 221 -6.24 -9.48 -16.68
CA LYS A 221 -6.30 -10.65 -17.59
C LYS A 221 -6.10 -10.27 -19.06
N LEU A 222 -6.56 -9.09 -19.48
CA LEU A 222 -6.39 -8.60 -20.84
C LEU A 222 -4.95 -8.12 -21.07
N GLU A 223 -4.37 -7.42 -20.11
CA GLU A 223 -2.97 -6.97 -20.13
C GLU A 223 -2.01 -8.15 -20.25
N ASN A 224 -2.19 -9.19 -19.41
CA ASN A 224 -1.42 -10.43 -19.51
C ASN A 224 -1.57 -11.12 -20.88
N LYS A 225 -2.76 -11.06 -21.50
CA LYS A 225 -2.97 -11.61 -22.85
C LYS A 225 -2.28 -10.77 -23.92
N ILE A 226 -2.25 -9.45 -23.77
CA ILE A 226 -1.55 -8.54 -24.68
C ILE A 226 -0.05 -8.81 -24.60
N GLU A 227 0.53 -8.82 -23.41
CA GLU A 227 1.95 -9.09 -23.20
C GLU A 227 2.37 -10.45 -23.80
N ASN A 228 1.57 -11.49 -23.58
CA ASN A 228 1.84 -12.81 -24.18
C ASN A 228 1.78 -12.79 -25.72
N LYS A 229 0.89 -11.97 -26.30
CA LYS A 229 0.80 -11.80 -27.75
C LYS A 229 1.97 -11.00 -28.30
N ASP A 230 2.37 -9.93 -27.62
CA ASP A 230 3.50 -9.09 -28.02
C ASP A 230 4.80 -9.91 -28.00
N ASN A 231 5.05 -10.66 -26.92
CA ASN A 231 6.16 -11.61 -26.84
C ASN A 231 6.15 -12.65 -27.98
N LYS A 232 4.96 -13.05 -28.44
CA LYS A 232 4.82 -13.98 -29.57
C LYS A 232 5.08 -13.28 -30.90
N ILE A 233 4.64 -12.04 -31.06
CA ILE A 233 4.93 -11.20 -32.22
C ILE A 233 6.44 -11.00 -32.36
N ASP A 234 7.13 -10.65 -31.28
CA ASP A 234 8.59 -10.43 -31.30
C ASP A 234 9.34 -11.70 -31.73
N LYS A 235 8.98 -12.86 -31.18
CA LYS A 235 9.56 -14.15 -31.58
C LYS A 235 9.28 -14.49 -33.04
N LEU A 236 8.10 -14.15 -33.55
CA LEU A 236 7.74 -14.36 -34.96
C LEU A 236 8.50 -13.40 -35.87
N GLN A 237 8.66 -12.14 -35.48
CA GLN A 237 9.45 -11.15 -36.22
C GLN A 237 10.92 -11.54 -36.27
N GLU A 238 11.50 -12.02 -35.17
CA GLU A 238 12.89 -12.51 -35.16
C GLU A 238 13.07 -13.70 -36.11
N ARG A 239 12.13 -14.65 -36.10
CA ARG A 239 12.12 -15.79 -37.04
C ARG A 239 11.97 -15.33 -38.49
N LEU A 240 11.09 -14.38 -38.75
CA LEU A 240 10.89 -13.80 -40.08
C LEU A 240 12.16 -13.13 -40.58
N ASN A 241 12.82 -12.32 -39.75
CA ASN A 241 14.07 -11.66 -40.10
C ASN A 241 15.19 -12.66 -40.41
N LYS A 242 15.31 -13.73 -39.62
CA LYS A 242 16.27 -14.83 -39.89
C LYS A 242 15.95 -15.53 -41.22
N ALA A 243 14.68 -15.78 -41.50
CA ALA A 243 14.25 -16.40 -42.76
C ALA A 243 14.54 -15.49 -43.97
N LEU A 244 14.25 -14.19 -43.87
CA LEU A 244 14.55 -13.20 -44.91
C LEU A 244 16.06 -13.07 -45.17
N LEU A 245 16.87 -13.09 -44.11
CA LEU A 245 18.34 -13.08 -44.26
C LEU A 245 18.82 -14.33 -45.00
N ARG A 246 18.32 -15.51 -44.62
CA ARG A 246 18.61 -16.77 -45.32
C ARG A 246 18.17 -16.73 -46.77
N GLU A 247 16.98 -16.22 -47.06
CA GLU A 247 16.48 -16.09 -48.44
C GLU A 247 17.43 -15.22 -49.28
N LYS A 248 17.92 -14.10 -48.74
CA LYS A 248 18.93 -13.25 -49.39
C LYS A 248 20.24 -13.99 -49.62
N GLN A 249 20.72 -14.74 -48.63
CA GLN A 249 21.92 -15.57 -48.76
C GLN A 249 21.75 -16.62 -49.85
N TYR A 250 20.61 -17.32 -49.89
CA TYR A 250 20.31 -18.31 -50.94
C TYR A 250 20.23 -17.68 -52.32
N LYS A 251 19.57 -16.53 -52.48
CA LYS A 251 19.50 -15.82 -53.76
C LYS A 251 20.89 -15.47 -54.28
N LYS A 252 21.71 -14.84 -53.43
CA LYS A 252 23.08 -14.48 -53.80
C LYS A 252 23.91 -15.71 -54.12
N ALA A 253 23.81 -16.77 -53.32
CA ALA A 253 24.51 -18.02 -53.59
C ALA A 253 24.12 -18.68 -54.91
N VAL A 254 22.84 -18.62 -55.30
CA VAL A 254 22.39 -19.10 -56.62
C VAL A 254 23.01 -18.26 -57.74
N GLU A 255 23.09 -16.94 -57.59
CA GLU A 255 23.77 -16.05 -58.56
C GLU A 255 25.25 -16.43 -58.69
N GLU A 256 25.97 -16.56 -57.58
CA GLU A 256 27.40 -16.95 -57.58
C GLU A 256 27.62 -18.33 -58.22
N ILE A 257 26.74 -19.31 -57.96
CA ILE A 257 26.81 -20.64 -58.60
C ILE A 257 26.60 -20.51 -60.13
N GLN A 258 25.68 -19.67 -60.58
CA GLN A 258 25.45 -19.43 -62.01
C GLN A 258 26.65 -18.74 -62.68
N GLU A 259 27.38 -17.91 -61.94
CA GLU A 259 28.61 -17.24 -62.39
C GLU A 259 29.85 -18.15 -62.33
N GLY A 260 29.71 -19.42 -61.90
CA GLY A 260 30.76 -20.43 -61.90
C GLY A 260 31.32 -20.79 -60.52
N GLY A 261 30.71 -20.27 -59.46
CA GLY A 261 31.05 -20.58 -58.07
C GLY A 261 30.87 -22.06 -57.72
N LYS A 262 31.74 -22.58 -56.86
CA LYS A 262 31.75 -23.99 -56.43
C LYS A 262 31.11 -24.16 -55.07
N ILE A 263 30.25 -25.17 -54.93
CA ILE A 263 29.66 -25.54 -53.65
C ILE A 263 30.59 -26.53 -52.95
N VAL A 264 31.06 -26.19 -51.76
CA VAL A 264 31.93 -27.03 -50.92
C VAL A 264 31.29 -27.25 -49.55
N PRO A 265 31.59 -28.36 -48.85
CA PRO A 265 31.05 -28.60 -47.51
C PRO A 265 31.66 -27.63 -46.49
N LEU A 266 30.84 -27.17 -45.53
CA LEU A 266 31.30 -26.50 -44.32
C LEU A 266 31.39 -27.55 -43.21
N VAL A 267 32.60 -27.75 -42.68
CA VAL A 267 32.91 -28.85 -41.76
C VAL A 267 33.44 -28.30 -40.44
N GLU A 268 32.74 -28.58 -39.34
CA GLU A 268 33.15 -28.17 -37.99
C GLU A 268 33.93 -29.27 -37.23
N GLU A 269 33.77 -30.54 -37.61
CA GLU A 269 34.38 -31.69 -36.95
C GLU A 269 35.27 -32.51 -37.89
N THR A 270 36.15 -33.35 -37.34
CA THR A 270 37.13 -34.17 -38.09
C THR A 270 36.52 -35.31 -38.92
N SER A 271 35.50 -35.05 -39.72
CA SER A 271 35.01 -36.01 -40.70
C SER A 271 35.88 -35.97 -41.97
N PRO A 272 36.24 -37.13 -42.55
CA PRO A 272 36.82 -37.19 -43.88
C PRO A 272 35.71 -36.90 -44.90
N GLY A 273 35.49 -35.61 -45.19
CA GLY A 273 34.58 -35.15 -46.23
C GLY A 273 35.27 -34.96 -47.59
N GLU A 274 34.46 -34.70 -48.62
CA GLU A 274 34.91 -34.24 -49.95
C GLU A 274 35.80 -33.01 -49.80
N GLU A 275 36.95 -33.01 -50.48
CA GLU A 275 37.88 -31.88 -50.55
C GLU A 275 37.71 -31.16 -51.91
N PRO A 276 37.80 -29.83 -51.96
CA PRO A 276 38.10 -28.90 -50.86
C PRO A 276 36.91 -28.64 -49.93
N PHE A 277 37.17 -28.24 -48.67
CA PHE A 277 36.13 -27.87 -47.69
C PHE A 277 36.50 -26.63 -46.85
N VAL A 278 35.50 -26.00 -46.23
CA VAL A 278 35.63 -24.77 -45.43
C VAL A 278 35.32 -25.05 -43.96
N THR A 279 35.95 -24.34 -43.02
CA THR A 279 35.68 -24.49 -41.56
C THR A 279 35.79 -23.17 -40.80
N HIS A 280 35.05 -23.03 -39.68
CA HIS A 280 35.24 -21.95 -38.71
C HIS A 280 36.40 -22.20 -37.73
N SER A 281 36.92 -23.43 -37.65
CA SER A 281 38.00 -23.78 -36.72
C SER A 281 39.38 -23.61 -37.35
N LYS A 282 40.13 -22.61 -36.88
CA LYS A 282 41.53 -22.40 -37.28
C LYS A 282 42.42 -23.60 -36.96
N GLU A 283 42.20 -24.23 -35.81
CA GLU A 283 42.94 -25.42 -35.38
C GLU A 283 42.70 -26.61 -36.30
N LEU A 284 41.43 -26.85 -36.69
CA LEU A 284 41.08 -27.90 -37.63
C LEU A 284 41.72 -27.64 -38.99
N ARG A 285 41.64 -26.39 -39.48
CA ARG A 285 42.27 -25.96 -40.73
C ARG A 285 43.77 -26.21 -40.72
N ASP A 286 44.48 -25.79 -39.67
CA ASP A 286 45.95 -25.96 -39.57
C ASP A 286 46.34 -27.45 -39.49
N ARG A 287 45.59 -28.23 -38.71
CA ARG A 287 45.79 -29.68 -38.59
C ARG A 287 45.53 -30.42 -39.91
N MET A 288 44.55 -30.01 -40.71
CA MET A 288 44.23 -30.67 -41.97
C MET A 288 45.17 -30.22 -43.10
N ARG A 289 45.58 -28.94 -43.14
CA ARG A 289 46.62 -28.45 -44.06
C ARG A 289 47.97 -29.12 -43.82
N SER A 290 48.37 -29.36 -42.57
CA SER A 290 49.61 -30.10 -42.27
C SER A 290 49.58 -31.56 -42.76
N LYS A 291 48.40 -32.11 -43.03
CA LYS A 291 48.19 -33.43 -43.65
C LYS A 291 48.07 -33.35 -45.19
N GLY A 292 48.29 -32.19 -45.79
CA GLY A 292 48.21 -31.97 -47.24
C GLY A 292 46.79 -31.84 -47.80
N LYS A 293 45.78 -31.64 -46.95
CA LYS A 293 44.38 -31.50 -47.38
C LYS A 293 44.04 -30.06 -47.77
N GLU A 294 43.16 -29.91 -48.75
CA GLU A 294 42.72 -28.60 -49.23
C GLU A 294 41.58 -28.05 -48.37
N VAL A 295 41.94 -27.25 -47.35
CA VAL A 295 41.01 -26.71 -46.34
C VAL A 295 41.19 -25.21 -46.18
N TYR A 296 40.08 -24.49 -46.16
CA TYR A 296 40.05 -23.04 -45.98
C TYR A 296 39.30 -22.66 -44.70
N HIS A 297 39.74 -21.59 -44.05
CA HIS A 297 38.95 -20.98 -42.98
C HIS A 297 37.89 -20.07 -43.61
N VAL A 298 36.70 -19.93 -43.02
CA VAL A 298 35.61 -19.07 -43.56
C VAL A 298 36.05 -17.64 -43.87
N ASN A 299 36.99 -17.09 -43.11
CA ASN A 299 37.55 -15.74 -43.34
C ASN A 299 38.67 -15.69 -44.40
N GLU A 300 39.16 -16.83 -44.88
CA GLU A 300 40.18 -16.93 -45.94
C GLU A 300 39.57 -17.23 -47.31
N ALA A 301 38.29 -17.61 -47.34
CA ALA A 301 37.55 -17.96 -48.55
C ALA A 301 36.54 -16.86 -48.88
N GLU A 302 36.57 -16.35 -50.12
CA GLU A 302 35.51 -15.48 -50.61
C GLU A 302 34.29 -16.34 -50.99
N GLY A 303 33.15 -16.06 -50.36
CA GLY A 303 31.95 -16.85 -50.56
C GLY A 303 30.81 -16.64 -49.59
N ILE A 304 29.79 -17.49 -49.72
CA ILE A 304 28.52 -17.39 -48.98
C ILE A 304 28.27 -18.69 -48.21
N GLU A 305 28.13 -18.56 -46.89
CA GLU A 305 27.75 -19.66 -46.01
C GLU A 305 26.24 -19.95 -46.12
N LEU A 306 25.90 -21.22 -46.37
CA LEU A 306 24.55 -21.75 -46.51
C LEU A 306 24.34 -22.99 -45.63
N GLY A 307 24.32 -22.78 -44.31
CA GLY A 307 24.21 -23.90 -43.37
C GLY A 307 25.44 -24.79 -43.44
N GLU A 308 25.28 -26.07 -43.75
CA GLU A 308 26.39 -27.05 -43.84
C GLU A 308 27.20 -26.96 -45.15
N ARG A 309 26.97 -25.93 -45.97
CA ARG A 309 27.65 -25.71 -47.26
C ARG A 309 28.15 -24.29 -47.38
N PHE A 310 29.18 -24.11 -48.19
CA PHE A 310 29.76 -22.82 -48.52
C PHE A 310 29.88 -22.69 -50.04
N VAL A 311 29.45 -21.56 -50.60
CA VAL A 311 29.59 -21.27 -52.03
C VAL A 311 30.83 -20.40 -52.22
N LEU A 312 31.86 -20.95 -52.84
CA LEU A 312 33.11 -20.27 -53.18
C LEU A 312 32.97 -19.50 -54.48
N THR A 313 33.34 -18.22 -54.48
CA THR A 313 33.22 -17.31 -55.64
C THR A 313 34.50 -17.25 -56.47
N GLU A 314 35.67 -17.37 -55.85
CA GLU A 314 36.96 -17.43 -56.54
C GLU A 314 37.83 -18.60 -56.07
N PHE A 315 38.53 -19.23 -57.03
CA PHE A 315 39.56 -20.23 -56.80
C PHE A 315 40.91 -19.54 -57.05
N GLU A 316 41.59 -19.03 -56.01
CA GLU A 316 43.04 -18.90 -56.13
C GLU A 316 43.59 -20.32 -55.93
N ASP A 317 43.99 -20.98 -57.03
CA ASP A 317 44.65 -22.30 -56.97
C ASP A 317 45.70 -22.27 -55.85
N GLY A 318 45.67 -23.27 -54.96
CA GLY A 318 46.51 -23.29 -53.75
C GLY A 318 48.02 -23.14 -54.00
N GLU A 319 48.49 -23.32 -55.24
CA GLU A 319 49.85 -22.99 -55.65
C GLU A 319 50.18 -21.49 -55.56
N ASP A 320 49.23 -20.59 -55.84
CA ASP A 320 49.46 -19.15 -55.87
C ASP A 320 49.44 -18.51 -54.48
N ILE A 321 48.69 -19.08 -53.53
CA ILE A 321 48.74 -18.72 -52.11
C ILE A 321 50.12 -19.06 -51.52
N ILE A 322 50.68 -20.23 -51.85
CA ILE A 322 52.02 -20.64 -51.41
C ILE A 322 53.10 -19.77 -52.06
N LYS A 323 52.94 -19.39 -53.34
CA LYS A 323 53.86 -18.44 -54.00
C LYS A 323 53.82 -17.05 -53.35
N ARG A 324 52.64 -16.49 -53.06
CA ARG A 324 52.51 -15.19 -52.38
C ARG A 324 53.12 -15.20 -50.98
N TYR A 325 52.95 -16.29 -50.22
CA TYR A 325 53.53 -16.44 -48.88
C TYR A 325 55.06 -16.60 -48.91
N ARG A 326 55.62 -17.20 -49.97
CA ARG A 326 57.08 -17.29 -50.18
C ARG A 326 57.69 -15.98 -50.67
N SER A 327 56.94 -15.18 -51.44
CA SER A 327 57.41 -13.88 -51.94
C SER A 327 57.31 -12.73 -50.93
N SER A 328 56.62 -12.91 -49.80
CA SER A 328 56.48 -11.91 -48.74
C SER A 328 57.41 -12.11 -47.54
N ARG A 329 58.38 -13.04 -47.65
CA ARG A 329 59.45 -13.27 -46.67
C ARG A 329 60.80 -12.74 -47.14
#